data_AF-A0A0R3RCR1-F1
#
_entry.id   AF-A0A0R3RCR1-F1
#
_cell.length_a   1.000
_cell.length_b   1.000
_cell.length_c   1.000
_cell.angle_alpha   90.00
_cell.angle_beta   90.00
_cell.angle_gamma   90.00
#
_symmetry.space_group_name_H-M   'P 1'
#
loop_
_entity.id
_entity.type
_entity.pdbx_description
1 polymer ?
#
loop_
_entity_poly.entity_id
_entity_poly.type
_entity_poly.pdbx_seq_one_letter_code
_entity_poly.pdbx_strand_id
1 'polypeptide(L)'
;MPSKKIIKKRVAPPPPMIRKSEIAKKEQNPLFEKRPRNFSIGQDIQPKRDLTRFVRWPKYIRLQRQKAVLMKRLKIPPPINQFRTTLDKQTGKFCTV
;
A
#
# COMPACT_ATOMS: atom_id res chain seq x y z
N MET A 1 -39.09 -42.26 -53.97
CA MET A 1 -38.90 -42.46 -52.52
C MET A 1 -37.88 -41.45 -52.01
N PRO A 2 -38.21 -40.56 -51.06
CA PRO A 2 -37.32 -39.46 -50.67
C PRO A 2 -36.13 -39.93 -49.82
N SER A 3 -34.95 -39.40 -50.11
CA SER A 3 -33.69 -39.66 -49.39
C SER A 3 -33.59 -38.81 -48.13
N LYS A 4 -33.41 -39.45 -46.96
CA LYS A 4 -33.23 -38.77 -45.66
C LYS A 4 -31.73 -38.60 -45.40
N LYS A 5 -31.18 -37.40 -45.69
CA LYS A 5 -29.80 -37.03 -45.32
C LYS A 5 -29.67 -36.95 -43.81
N ILE A 6 -28.86 -37.82 -43.22
CA ILE A 6 -28.47 -37.77 -41.80
C ILE A 6 -27.37 -36.72 -41.64
N ILE A 7 -27.72 -35.59 -41.03
CA ILE A 7 -26.77 -34.50 -40.72
C ILE A 7 -26.01 -34.89 -39.45
N LYS A 8 -24.73 -35.26 -39.58
CA LYS A 8 -23.83 -35.47 -38.43
C LYS A 8 -23.45 -34.11 -37.84
N LYS A 9 -23.92 -33.85 -36.61
CA LYS A 9 -23.56 -32.68 -35.79
C LYS A 9 -22.08 -32.80 -35.39
N ARG A 10 -21.21 -31.89 -35.86
CA ARG A 10 -19.83 -31.80 -35.38
C ARG A 10 -19.82 -31.03 -34.07
N VAL A 11 -19.44 -31.70 -32.98
CA VAL A 11 -19.22 -31.09 -31.67
C VAL A 11 -17.80 -30.51 -31.65
N ALA A 12 -17.66 -29.25 -31.23
CA ALA A 12 -16.37 -28.59 -31.12
C ALA A 12 -15.50 -29.23 -30.02
N PRO A 13 -14.17 -29.30 -30.20
CA PRO A 13 -13.28 -29.78 -29.15
C PRO A 13 -13.29 -28.81 -27.95
N PRO A 14 -13.16 -29.31 -26.72
CA PRO A 14 -13.16 -28.47 -25.52
C PRO A 14 -11.90 -27.56 -25.48
N PRO A 15 -12.00 -26.39 -24.81
CA PRO A 15 -10.92 -25.40 -24.79
C PRO A 15 -9.65 -25.94 -24.11
N PRO A 16 -8.46 -25.48 -24.51
CA PRO A 16 -7.18 -25.92 -23.96
C PRO A 16 -6.90 -25.23 -22.62
N MET A 17 -7.82 -25.34 -21.67
CA MET A 17 -7.59 -24.95 -20.28
C MET A 17 -7.24 -26.20 -19.50
N ILE A 18 -5.96 -26.57 -19.56
CA ILE A 18 -5.07 -27.04 -18.48
C ILE A 18 -3.76 -27.36 -19.22
N ARG A 19 -3.12 -26.34 -19.80
CA ARG A 19 -1.66 -26.36 -19.82
C ARG A 19 -1.29 -25.80 -18.46
N LYS A 20 -1.03 -26.69 -17.50
CA LYS A 20 -0.13 -26.34 -16.39
C LYS A 20 1.10 -25.80 -17.09
N SER A 21 1.29 -24.49 -17.06
CA SER A 21 2.58 -23.90 -17.39
C SER A 21 3.54 -24.55 -16.42
N GLU A 22 4.29 -25.54 -16.92
CA GLU A 22 5.44 -26.06 -16.21
C GLU A 22 6.24 -24.84 -15.81
N ILE A 23 6.34 -24.65 -14.50
CA ILE A 23 7.14 -23.60 -13.89
C ILE A 23 8.51 -23.76 -14.51
N ALA A 24 8.86 -22.85 -15.42
CA ALA A 24 10.13 -22.88 -16.11
C ALA A 24 11.21 -22.99 -15.04
N LYS A 25 11.90 -24.13 -15.01
CA LYS A 25 13.03 -24.35 -14.12
C LYS A 25 14.09 -23.36 -14.59
N LYS A 26 14.17 -22.21 -13.90
CA LYS A 26 15.24 -21.24 -14.11
C LYS A 26 16.54 -21.99 -13.88
N GLU A 27 17.36 -22.09 -14.92
CA GLU A 27 18.73 -22.57 -14.83
C GLU A 27 19.44 -21.74 -13.76
N GLN A 28 19.64 -22.31 -12.58
CA GLN A 28 20.43 -21.68 -11.52
C GLN A 28 21.88 -22.00 -11.82
N ASN A 29 22.62 -20.98 -12.22
CA ASN A 29 24.06 -21.06 -12.32
C ASN A 29 24.63 -21.43 -10.93
N PRO A 30 25.35 -22.57 -10.80
CA PRO A 30 25.87 -23.06 -9.52
C PRO A 30 26.87 -22.11 -8.84
N LEU A 31 27.39 -21.10 -9.55
CA LEU A 31 28.21 -20.05 -8.96
C LEU A 31 27.44 -19.05 -8.08
N PHE A 32 26.10 -18.97 -8.20
CA PHE A 32 25.29 -18.03 -7.43
C PHE A 32 24.51 -18.74 -6.31
N GLU A 33 24.99 -18.59 -5.09
CA GLU A 33 24.30 -19.05 -3.88
C GLU A 33 23.43 -17.93 -3.26
N LYS A 34 22.27 -18.30 -2.72
CA LYS A 34 21.46 -17.38 -1.91
C LYS A 34 22.12 -17.20 -0.53
N ARG A 35 22.52 -15.97 -0.20
CA ARG A 35 23.07 -15.62 1.12
C ARG A 35 22.11 -14.69 1.88
N PRO A 36 21.06 -15.22 2.53
CA PRO A 36 20.16 -14.40 3.33
C PRO A 36 20.86 -13.95 4.61
N ARG A 37 20.71 -12.66 4.96
CA ARG A 37 21.18 -12.10 6.23
C ARG A 37 20.07 -12.21 7.28
N ASN A 38 20.46 -12.49 8.53
CA ASN A 38 19.55 -12.55 9.66
C ASN A 38 19.59 -11.22 10.43
N PHE A 39 18.50 -10.47 10.42
CA PHE A 39 18.39 -9.15 11.07
C PHE A 39 17.72 -9.18 12.45
N SER A 40 17.69 -10.35 13.08
CA SER A 40 17.26 -10.50 14.48
C SER A 40 18.28 -9.83 15.42
N ILE A 41 17.87 -9.56 16.66
CA ILE A 41 18.73 -8.92 17.66
C ILE A 41 19.98 -9.79 17.91
N GLY A 42 21.17 -9.21 17.77
CA GLY A 42 22.46 -9.87 18.04
C GLY A 42 23.05 -10.67 16.86
N GLN A 43 22.49 -10.56 15.66
CA GLN A 43 22.98 -11.25 14.44
C GLN A 43 23.65 -10.24 13.49
N ASP A 44 23.31 -10.26 12.20
CA ASP A 44 23.90 -9.37 11.19
C ASP A 44 23.55 -7.88 11.44
N ILE A 45 24.37 -6.98 10.86
CA ILE A 45 24.12 -5.54 10.89
C ILE A 45 22.73 -5.22 10.33
N GLN A 46 21.97 -4.44 11.10
CA GLN A 46 20.63 -4.03 10.69
C GLN A 46 20.69 -3.19 9.38
N PRO A 47 19.77 -3.41 8.44
CA PRO A 47 19.57 -2.52 7.30
C PRO A 47 19.23 -1.09 7.74
N LYS A 48 19.49 -0.14 6.84
CA LYS A 48 19.02 1.24 7.00
C LYS A 48 17.49 1.24 7.04
N ARG A 49 16.92 1.70 8.15
CA ARG A 49 15.48 1.89 8.33
C ARG A 49 15.12 3.37 8.28
N ASP A 50 13.84 3.69 8.09
CA ASP A 50 13.38 5.07 8.24
C ASP A 50 13.55 5.53 9.69
N LEU A 51 14.32 6.62 9.89
CA LEU A 51 14.61 7.22 11.18
C LEU A 51 13.84 8.53 11.41
N THR A 52 12.95 8.94 10.51
CA THR A 52 12.21 10.22 10.58
C THR A 52 11.58 10.50 11.95
N ARG A 53 11.11 9.48 12.66
CA ARG A 53 10.54 9.60 14.01
C ARG A 53 11.58 9.80 15.12
N PHE A 54 12.78 9.25 14.96
CA PHE A 54 13.85 9.25 15.97
C PHE A 54 14.93 10.31 15.71
N VAL A 55 14.87 10.98 14.56
CA VAL A 55 15.77 12.09 14.22
C VAL A 55 15.62 13.22 15.23
N ARG A 56 16.76 13.77 15.65
CA ARG A 56 16.81 15.04 16.38
C ARG A 56 16.44 16.18 15.44
N TRP A 57 15.15 16.51 15.40
CA TRP A 57 14.64 17.58 14.55
C TRP A 57 15.22 18.97 14.92
N PRO A 58 15.41 19.85 13.93
CA PRO A 58 15.74 21.26 14.15
C PRO A 58 14.85 21.93 15.20
N LYS A 59 15.41 22.91 15.93
CA LYS A 59 14.74 23.54 17.09
C LYS A 59 13.37 24.12 16.74
N TYR A 60 13.22 24.79 15.59
CA TYR A 60 11.96 25.40 15.18
C TYR A 60 10.84 24.38 14.95
N ILE A 61 11.15 23.21 14.37
CA ILE A 61 10.19 22.12 14.15
C ILE A 61 9.71 21.57 15.49
N ARG A 62 10.63 21.40 16.45
CA ARG A 62 10.28 20.95 17.81
C ARG A 62 9.32 21.94 18.47
N LEU A 63 9.62 23.23 18.42
CA LEU A 63 8.77 24.28 19.00
C LEU A 63 7.38 24.32 18.36
N GLN A 64 7.29 24.24 17.03
CA GLN A 64 6.02 24.21 16.31
C GLN A 64 5.15 23.00 16.70
N ARG A 65 5.77 21.80 16.75
CA ARG A 65 5.07 20.57 17.17
C ARG A 65 4.65 20.62 18.63
N GLN A 66 5.51 21.10 19.52
CA GLN A 66 5.20 21.27 20.94
C GLN A 66 4.04 22.25 21.14
N LYS A 67 4.03 23.39 20.43
CA LYS A 67 2.92 24.35 20.46
C LYS A 67 1.60 23.69 20.04
N ALA A 68 1.60 22.91 18.96
CA ALA A 68 0.41 22.20 18.49
C ALA A 68 -0.09 21.14 19.51
N VAL A 69 0.83 20.42 20.16
CA VAL A 69 0.47 19.46 21.22
C VAL A 69 -0.10 20.19 22.44
N LEU A 70 0.51 21.30 22.86
CA LEU A 70 0.07 22.06 24.02
C LEU A 70 -1.36 22.59 23.85
N MET A 71 -1.67 23.18 22.69
CA MET A 71 -3.02 23.63 22.35
C MET A 71 -4.06 22.51 22.35
N LYS A 72 -3.66 21.26 22.09
CA LYS A 72 -4.58 20.11 22.17
C LYS A 72 -4.79 19.61 23.60
N ARG A 73 -3.79 19.75 24.47
CA ARG A 73 -3.81 19.22 25.85
C ARG A 73 -4.44 20.18 26.84
N LEU A 74 -4.24 21.48 26.65
CA LEU A 74 -4.84 22.51 27.49
C LEU A 74 -6.26 22.83 27.03
N LYS A 75 -7.08 23.28 27.97
CA LYS A 75 -8.42 23.81 27.66
C LYS A 75 -8.26 25.16 26.97
N ILE A 76 -8.73 25.27 25.74
CA ILE A 76 -8.77 26.52 24.97
C ILE A 76 -10.11 27.21 25.27
N PRO A 77 -10.12 28.54 25.52
CA PRO A 77 -11.36 29.27 25.74
C PRO A 77 -12.26 29.27 24.49
N PRO A 78 -13.60 29.25 24.63
CA PRO A 78 -14.53 29.13 23.51
C PRO A 78 -14.35 30.14 22.36
N PRO A 79 -14.08 31.44 22.61
CA PRO A 79 -13.88 32.42 21.54
C PRO A 79 -12.69 32.11 20.62
N ILE A 80 -11.69 31.38 21.10
CA ILE A 80 -10.53 30.97 20.29
C ILE A 80 -10.83 29.62 19.62
N ASN A 81 -11.57 28.74 20.31
CA ASN A 81 -11.86 27.41 19.80
C ASN A 81 -12.85 27.39 18.62
N GLN A 82 -13.68 28.42 18.45
CA GLN A 82 -14.60 28.54 17.30
C GLN A 82 -13.88 28.45 15.95
N PHE A 83 -12.64 28.92 15.87
CA PHE A 83 -11.84 28.87 14.64
C PHE A 83 -11.21 27.50 14.36
N ARG A 84 -11.24 26.59 15.34
CA ARG A 84 -10.75 25.23 15.18
C ARG A 84 -11.81 24.31 14.56
N THR A 85 -13.09 24.62 14.77
CA THR A 85 -14.23 23.96 14.17
C THR A 85 -14.61 24.67 12.87
N THR A 86 -14.29 24.05 11.74
CA THR A 86 -14.62 24.60 10.42
C THR A 86 -15.92 24.02 9.89
N LEU A 87 -16.55 24.70 8.92
CA LEU A 87 -17.63 24.10 8.11
C LEU A 87 -17.15 22.83 7.41
N ASP A 88 -18.09 21.96 7.07
CA ASP A 88 -17.82 20.75 6.32
C ASP A 88 -17.39 21.06 4.88
N LYS A 89 -16.71 20.10 4.25
CA LYS A 89 -16.08 20.32 2.93
C LYS A 89 -17.09 20.59 1.81
N GLN A 90 -18.33 20.09 1.91
CA GLN A 90 -19.32 20.27 0.85
C GLN A 90 -19.88 21.70 0.91
N THR A 91 -20.30 22.13 2.11
CA THR A 91 -20.82 23.49 2.34
C THR A 91 -19.73 24.54 2.14
N GLY A 92 -18.48 24.26 2.56
CA GLY A 92 -17.35 25.18 2.39
C GLY A 92 -17.04 25.52 0.92
N LYS A 93 -17.22 24.57 -0.02
CA LYS A 93 -17.02 24.83 -1.45
C LYS A 93 -18.06 25.78 -2.04
N PHE A 94 -19.30 25.72 -1.54
CA PHE A 94 -20.41 26.53 -2.04
C PHE A 94 -20.31 27.99 -1.56
N CYS A 95 -19.77 28.20 -0.36
CA CYS A 95 -19.64 29.53 0.26
C CYS A 95 -18.42 30.33 -0.24
N THR A 96 -17.51 29.73 -1.00
CA THR A 96 -16.29 30.38 -1.54
C THR A 96 -16.46 30.92 -2.96
N VAL A 97 -17.70 31.16 -3.40
CA VAL A 97 -18.04 31.82 -4.67
C VAL A 97 -18.67 33.18 -4.40
#